data_AF-A0A2U1C8Z7-F1
#
_entry.id   AF-A0A2U1C8Z7-F1
#
_cell.length_a   1.000
_cell.length_b   1.000
_cell.length_c   1.000
_cell.angle_alpha   90.00
_cell.angle_beta   90.00
_cell.angle_gamma   90.00
#
_symmetry.space_group_name_H-M   'P 1'
#
loop_
_entity.id
_entity.type
_entity.pdbx_description
1 polymer ?
#
loop_
_entity_poly.entity_id
_entity_poly.type
_entity_poly.pdbx_seq_one_letter_code
_entity_poly.pdbx_strand_id
1 'polypeptide(L)'
;MTLQRRSLLSAAVLAPALLSGCASQNLAGYAAEKPVLDLARYFNGTIDAHGIFQDRSGQIVKRFTVLMQCHWEGHQGVLDEAFTYSDGSTQRRVWRLTRHADGRYTGTADDVVGQATGQTQGNAFRWGYTLALPVDGRVFHVELDDWMYLIDERVMLNRARMSKWGVYLGEITLSFTRRGP
;
A
#
# COMPACT_ATOMS: atom_id res chain seq x y z
N MET A 1 -31.02 66.36 18.08
CA MET A 1 -31.58 65.29 17.22
C MET A 1 -31.09 65.51 15.80
N THR A 2 -30.13 64.71 15.37
CA THR A 2 -29.83 64.36 13.95
C THR A 2 -28.69 63.34 13.99
N LEU A 3 -29.04 62.07 13.77
CA LEU A 3 -28.06 60.99 13.58
C LEU A 3 -27.38 61.15 12.22
N GLN A 4 -26.05 61.03 12.18
CA GLN A 4 -25.36 60.62 10.96
C GLN A 4 -24.41 59.47 11.26
N ARG A 5 -24.86 58.29 10.79
CA ARG A 5 -24.11 57.04 10.72
C ARG A 5 -22.84 57.24 9.88
N ARG A 6 -21.69 56.90 10.45
CA ARG A 6 -20.48 56.58 9.67
C ARG A 6 -20.12 55.13 9.93
N SER A 7 -20.51 54.31 8.98
CA SER A 7 -20.19 52.89 8.86
C SER A 7 -18.67 52.74 8.75
N LEU A 8 -18.03 52.27 9.81
CA LEU A 8 -16.68 51.72 9.72
C LEU A 8 -16.83 50.24 9.40
N LEU A 9 -16.65 49.92 8.12
CA LEU A 9 -16.52 48.57 7.59
C LEU A 9 -15.35 47.88 8.30
N SER A 10 -15.64 46.98 9.24
CA SER A 10 -14.65 46.08 9.82
C SER A 10 -14.09 45.21 8.69
N ALA A 11 -12.83 45.45 8.34
CA ALA A 11 -12.09 44.69 7.36
C ALA A 11 -12.04 43.21 7.78
N ALA A 12 -12.75 42.37 7.03
CA ALA A 12 -12.57 40.92 7.10
C ALA A 12 -11.16 40.59 6.59
N VAL A 13 -10.24 40.36 7.51
CA VAL A 13 -8.94 39.76 7.19
C VAL A 13 -9.20 38.30 6.80
N LEU A 14 -9.37 38.05 5.50
CA LEU A 14 -9.21 36.71 4.94
C LEU A 14 -7.73 36.35 5.11
N ALA A 15 -7.40 35.64 6.19
CA ALA A 15 -6.14 34.93 6.27
C ALA A 15 -6.18 33.81 5.20
N PRO A 16 -5.24 33.79 4.23
CA PRO A 16 -5.15 32.66 3.33
C PRO A 16 -4.79 31.43 4.17
N ALA A 17 -5.66 30.42 4.14
CA ALA A 17 -5.34 29.10 4.64
C ALA A 17 -4.09 28.63 3.91
N LEU A 18 -2.97 28.58 4.63
CA LEU A 18 -1.77 27.92 4.17
C LEU A 18 -2.14 26.45 3.97
N LEU A 19 -2.41 26.09 2.71
CA LEU A 19 -2.45 24.71 2.25
C LEU A 19 -1.06 24.14 2.51
N SER A 20 -0.87 23.57 3.71
CA SER A 20 0.28 22.76 4.04
C SER A 20 0.33 21.64 3.01
N GLY A 21 1.34 21.72 2.15
CA GLY A 21 1.53 20.81 1.04
C GLY A 21 1.45 19.35 1.52
N CYS A 22 0.74 18.54 0.75
CA CYS A 22 0.75 17.10 0.89
C CYS A 22 2.20 16.61 0.84
N ALA A 23 2.81 16.36 2.00
CA ALA A 23 4.08 15.67 2.05
C ALA A 23 3.84 14.26 1.51
N SER A 24 4.17 14.04 0.23
CA SER A 24 4.24 12.70 -0.33
C SER A 24 5.30 11.92 0.44
N GLN A 25 4.96 10.73 0.94
CA GLN A 25 5.94 9.85 1.60
C GLN A 25 7.14 9.65 0.68
N ASN A 26 8.34 9.92 1.20
CA ASN A 26 9.60 9.79 0.48
C ASN A 26 10.38 8.59 1.01
N LEU A 27 10.66 7.63 0.13
CA LEU A 27 11.36 6.40 0.47
C LEU A 27 12.79 6.67 0.99
N ALA A 28 13.46 7.71 0.48
CA ALA A 28 14.81 8.08 0.91
C ALA A 28 14.89 8.44 2.40
N GLY A 29 13.79 8.89 3.01
CA GLY A 29 13.72 9.22 4.43
C GLY A 29 13.98 8.03 5.36
N TYR A 30 13.83 6.80 4.86
CA TYR A 30 14.01 5.57 5.63
C TYR A 30 15.44 5.01 5.58
N ALA A 31 16.40 5.69 4.93
CA ALA A 31 17.73 5.12 4.66
C ALA A 31 18.51 4.66 5.89
N ALA A 32 18.34 5.34 7.02
CA ALA A 32 19.00 5.00 8.29
C ALA A 32 18.22 3.98 9.15
N GLU A 33 16.98 3.67 8.78
CA GLU A 33 16.08 2.85 9.60
C GLU A 33 16.53 1.38 9.67
N LYS A 34 16.22 0.77 10.81
CA LYS A 34 16.52 -0.63 11.13
C LYS A 34 15.24 -1.33 11.61
N PRO A 35 15.13 -2.66 11.44
CA PRO A 35 16.05 -3.55 10.71
C PRO A 35 16.08 -3.26 9.20
N VAL A 36 17.22 -3.54 8.54
CA VAL A 36 17.30 -3.37 7.08
C VAL A 36 16.52 -4.50 6.41
N LEU A 37 15.55 -4.12 5.57
CA LEU A 37 14.71 -5.04 4.82
C LEU A 37 15.50 -5.65 3.64
N ASP A 38 15.72 -6.97 3.69
CA ASP A 38 15.95 -7.77 2.49
C ASP A 38 14.63 -8.47 2.13
N LEU A 39 14.00 -7.98 1.05
CA LEU A 39 12.69 -8.47 0.60
C LEU A 39 12.73 -9.96 0.24
N ALA A 40 13.81 -10.41 -0.41
CA ALA A 40 13.97 -11.80 -0.82
C ALA A 40 14.20 -12.72 0.38
N ARG A 41 14.83 -12.22 1.45
CA ARG A 41 14.96 -12.97 2.70
C ARG A 41 13.65 -13.03 3.48
N TYR A 42 12.91 -11.91 3.57
CA TYR A 42 11.67 -11.86 4.32
C TYR A 42 10.62 -12.78 3.69
N PHE A 43 10.38 -12.61 2.39
CA PHE A 43 9.43 -13.41 1.63
C PHE A 43 10.06 -14.71 1.11
N ASN A 44 10.64 -15.51 2.00
CA ASN A 44 11.14 -16.85 1.68
C ASN A 44 10.77 -17.84 2.79
N GLY A 45 9.90 -18.79 2.43
CA GLY A 45 9.16 -19.65 3.35
C GLY A 45 7.67 -19.27 3.43
N THR A 46 7.03 -19.66 4.53
CA THR A 46 5.60 -19.44 4.74
C THR A 46 5.34 -18.15 5.52
N ILE A 47 4.46 -17.31 4.99
CA ILE A 47 4.02 -16.06 5.62
C ILE A 47 2.50 -16.15 5.85
N ASP A 48 2.06 -15.79 7.05
CA ASP A 48 0.64 -15.55 7.34
C ASP A 48 0.37 -14.05 7.29
N ALA A 49 -0.70 -13.66 6.62
CA ALA A 49 -1.14 -12.27 6.61
C ALA A 49 -2.58 -12.11 7.11
N HIS A 50 -2.84 -10.99 7.77
CA HIS A 50 -4.16 -10.61 8.28
C HIS A 50 -4.43 -9.18 7.88
N GLY A 51 -5.55 -8.93 7.20
CA GLY A 51 -5.81 -7.63 6.60
C GLY A 51 -7.27 -7.21 6.60
N ILE A 52 -7.42 -5.91 6.39
CA ILE A 52 -8.70 -5.23 6.21
C ILE A 52 -8.63 -4.35 4.96
N PHE A 53 -9.75 -4.21 4.27
CA PHE A 53 -9.96 -3.17 3.27
C PHE A 53 -11.00 -2.18 3.81
N GLN A 54 -10.63 -0.91 3.76
CA GLN A 54 -11.46 0.22 4.15
C GLN A 54 -11.82 1.04 2.92
N ASP A 55 -13.08 1.40 2.78
CA ASP A 55 -13.50 2.28 1.68
C ASP A 55 -13.12 3.75 1.95
N ARG A 56 -13.44 4.64 1.01
CA ARG A 56 -13.18 6.08 1.13
C ARG A 56 -13.84 6.77 2.35
N SER A 57 -14.83 6.15 2.99
CA SER A 57 -15.45 6.65 4.22
C SER A 57 -14.73 6.20 5.49
N GLY A 58 -13.78 5.26 5.36
CA GLY A 58 -13.07 4.62 6.47
C GLY A 58 -13.78 3.38 7.01
N GLN A 59 -14.95 3.05 6.49
CA GLN A 59 -15.69 1.84 6.87
C GLN A 59 -14.92 0.60 6.44
N ILE A 60 -14.75 -0.36 7.36
CA ILE A 60 -14.23 -1.68 7.04
C ILE A 60 -15.29 -2.42 6.24
N VAL A 61 -14.98 -2.70 4.97
CA VAL A 61 -15.90 -3.37 4.03
C VAL A 61 -15.50 -4.82 3.78
N LYS A 62 -14.22 -5.16 3.92
CA LYS A 62 -13.73 -6.55 3.84
C LYS A 62 -12.66 -6.80 4.90
N ARG A 63 -12.65 -8.02 5.42
CA ARG A 63 -11.55 -8.58 6.23
C ARG A 63 -11.08 -9.85 5.55
N PHE A 64 -9.78 -10.12 5.62
CA PHE A 64 -9.20 -11.28 4.95
C PHE A 64 -7.97 -11.80 5.68
N THR A 65 -7.68 -13.07 5.45
CA THR A 65 -6.39 -13.68 5.78
C THR A 65 -5.72 -14.15 4.50
N VAL A 66 -4.40 -14.24 4.51
CA VAL A 66 -3.60 -14.73 3.39
C VAL A 66 -2.61 -15.74 3.90
N LEU A 67 -2.58 -16.93 3.30
CA LEU A 67 -1.46 -17.84 3.41
C LEU A 67 -0.55 -17.62 2.20
N MET A 68 0.70 -17.23 2.42
CA MET A 68 1.66 -17.04 1.34
C MET A 68 2.73 -18.13 1.39
N GLN A 69 2.94 -18.79 0.26
CA GLN A 69 4.08 -19.69 0.04
C GLN A 69 5.07 -18.98 -0.86
N CYS A 70 6.18 -18.57 -0.27
CA CYS A 70 7.15 -17.72 -0.94
C CYS A 70 8.46 -18.48 -1.16
N HIS A 71 9.03 -18.33 -2.35
CA HIS A 71 10.28 -18.98 -2.72
C HIS A 71 11.13 -18.05 -3.57
N TRP A 72 12.45 -18.09 -3.37
CA TRP A 72 13.42 -17.30 -4.14
C TRP A 72 14.57 -18.17 -4.64
N GLU A 73 14.93 -17.97 -5.90
CA GLU A 73 16.09 -18.58 -6.56
C GLU A 73 16.94 -17.47 -7.21
N GLY A 74 18.07 -17.15 -6.57
CA GLY A 74 18.92 -16.04 -6.98
C GLY A 74 18.15 -14.71 -7.03
N HIS A 75 17.90 -14.21 -8.24
CA HIS A 75 17.20 -12.94 -8.46
C HIS A 75 15.70 -13.09 -8.74
N GLN A 76 15.18 -14.31 -8.84
CA GLN A 76 13.77 -14.57 -9.15
C GLN A 76 13.02 -15.02 -7.90
N GLY A 77 11.83 -14.49 -7.69
CA GLY A 77 10.96 -14.80 -6.57
C GLY A 77 9.56 -15.16 -7.01
N VAL A 78 8.92 -16.08 -6.29
CA VAL A 78 7.50 -16.40 -6.45
C VAL A 78 6.80 -16.25 -5.10
N LEU A 79 5.74 -15.45 -5.04
CA LEU A 79 4.86 -15.32 -3.88
C LEU A 79 3.48 -15.87 -4.25
N ASP A 80 3.15 -17.05 -3.75
CA ASP A 80 1.86 -17.70 -3.99
C ASP A 80 0.91 -17.38 -2.84
N GLU A 81 -0.02 -16.47 -3.08
CA GLU A 81 -0.91 -15.87 -2.10
C GLU A 81 -2.30 -16.51 -2.19
N ALA A 82 -2.72 -17.20 -1.13
CA ALA A 82 -4.07 -17.76 -0.98
C ALA A 82 -4.89 -16.93 0.01
N PHE A 83 -5.84 -16.15 -0.51
CA PHE A 83 -6.72 -15.26 0.24
C PHE A 83 -7.98 -16.00 0.71
N THR A 84 -8.37 -15.78 1.96
CA THR A 84 -9.68 -16.13 2.51
C THR A 84 -10.36 -14.87 3.01
N TYR A 85 -11.54 -14.55 2.47
CA TYR A 85 -12.32 -13.38 2.88
C TYR A 85 -13.34 -13.72 3.96
N SER A 86 -13.76 -12.73 4.72
CA SER A 86 -14.74 -12.90 5.81
C SER A 86 -16.13 -13.31 5.34
N ASP A 87 -16.44 -13.18 4.05
CA ASP A 87 -17.68 -13.67 3.42
C ASP A 87 -17.58 -15.14 2.94
N GLY A 88 -16.42 -15.79 3.16
CA GLY A 88 -16.15 -17.16 2.75
C GLY A 88 -15.62 -17.31 1.33
N SER A 89 -15.58 -16.23 0.53
CA SER A 89 -14.94 -16.27 -0.79
C SER A 89 -13.42 -16.43 -0.68
N THR A 90 -12.80 -16.96 -1.73
CA THR A 90 -11.36 -17.15 -1.83
C THR A 90 -10.82 -16.57 -3.12
N GLN A 91 -9.54 -16.19 -3.08
CA GLN A 91 -8.81 -15.72 -4.26
C GLN A 91 -7.38 -16.26 -4.18
N ARG A 92 -6.75 -16.46 -5.34
CA ARG A 92 -5.33 -16.77 -5.42
C ARG A 92 -4.63 -15.74 -6.30
N ARG A 93 -3.48 -15.24 -5.86
CA ARG A 93 -2.60 -14.39 -6.65
C ARG A 93 -1.19 -14.97 -6.59
N VAL A 94 -0.55 -15.11 -7.73
CA VAL A 94 0.83 -15.59 -7.80
C VAL A 94 1.70 -14.49 -8.37
N TRP A 95 2.47 -13.84 -7.52
CA TRP A 95 3.45 -12.87 -7.95
C TRP A 95 4.71 -13.57 -8.45
N ARG A 96 5.25 -13.09 -9.57
CA ARG A 96 6.60 -13.41 -10.05
C ARG A 96 7.42 -12.14 -10.00
N LEU A 97 8.48 -12.14 -9.19
CA LEU A 97 9.31 -10.96 -8.92
C LEU A 97 10.72 -11.17 -9.48
N THR A 98 11.32 -10.08 -9.92
CA THR A 98 12.74 -10.00 -10.24
C THR A 98 13.39 -8.94 -9.37
N ARG A 99 14.45 -9.32 -8.64
CA ARG A 99 15.33 -8.44 -7.89
C ARG A 99 16.38 -7.84 -8.82
N HIS A 100 16.52 -6.52 -8.77
CA HIS A 100 17.54 -5.75 -9.48
C HIS A 100 18.57 -5.17 -8.51
N ALA A 101 19.53 -4.44 -9.05
CA ALA A 101 20.47 -3.64 -8.26
C ALA A 101 19.75 -2.54 -7.45
N ASP A 102 20.43 -2.05 -6.42
CA ASP A 102 20.05 -0.87 -5.62
C ASP A 102 18.66 -0.99 -4.96
N GLY A 103 18.31 -2.22 -4.56
CA GLY A 103 17.05 -2.49 -3.88
C GLY A 103 15.81 -2.33 -4.76
N ARG A 104 15.96 -2.30 -6.09
CA ARG A 104 14.84 -2.22 -7.03
C ARG A 104 14.26 -3.60 -7.32
N TYR A 105 12.95 -3.64 -7.55
CA TYR A 105 12.20 -4.86 -7.85
C TYR A 105 11.19 -4.59 -8.96
N THR A 106 10.92 -5.62 -9.75
CA THR A 106 9.80 -5.64 -10.70
C THR A 106 8.99 -6.89 -10.50
N GLY A 107 7.73 -6.89 -10.90
CA GLY A 107 6.92 -8.10 -10.79
C GLY A 107 5.66 -8.11 -11.64
N THR A 108 5.10 -9.30 -11.80
CA THR A 108 3.87 -9.56 -12.57
C THR A 108 2.99 -10.53 -11.81
N ALA A 109 1.67 -10.42 -11.99
CA ALA A 109 0.69 -11.40 -11.55
C ALA A 109 -0.48 -11.40 -12.56
N ASP A 110 -1.33 -12.43 -12.52
CA ASP A 110 -2.39 -12.62 -13.52
C ASP A 110 -3.42 -11.48 -13.56
N ASP A 111 -3.63 -10.80 -12.42
CA ASP A 111 -4.54 -9.67 -12.27
C ASP A 111 -3.83 -8.32 -12.22
N VAL A 112 -2.54 -8.27 -12.57
CA VAL A 112 -1.75 -7.04 -12.65
C VAL A 112 -1.63 -6.61 -14.10
N VAL A 113 -2.03 -5.38 -14.39
CA VAL A 113 -1.90 -4.80 -15.73
C VAL A 113 -0.47 -4.30 -15.93
N GLY A 114 0.25 -4.95 -16.85
CA GLY A 114 1.64 -4.61 -17.15
C GLY A 114 2.61 -5.15 -16.11
N GLN A 115 3.45 -4.28 -15.56
CA GLN A 115 4.50 -4.67 -14.62
C GLN A 115 4.48 -3.76 -13.39
N ALA A 116 4.51 -4.39 -12.23
CA ALA A 116 4.70 -3.71 -10.96
C ALA A 116 6.16 -3.29 -10.78
N THR A 117 6.38 -2.20 -10.06
CA THR A 117 7.72 -1.68 -9.75
C THR A 117 7.82 -1.31 -8.29
N GLY A 118 8.98 -1.54 -7.69
CA GLY A 118 9.23 -1.04 -6.34
C GLY A 118 10.69 -0.94 -5.96
N GLN A 119 10.88 -0.42 -4.76
CA GLN A 119 12.21 -0.15 -4.22
C GLN A 119 12.22 -0.29 -2.70
N THR A 120 13.28 -0.88 -2.17
CA THR A 120 13.57 -0.98 -0.74
C THR A 120 14.54 0.10 -0.30
N GLN A 121 14.34 0.68 0.89
CA GLN A 121 15.28 1.57 1.56
C GLN A 121 15.15 1.43 3.08
N GLY A 122 16.25 1.10 3.78
CA GLY A 122 16.21 0.82 5.21
C GLY A 122 15.24 -0.30 5.53
N ASN A 123 14.25 -0.04 6.39
CA ASN A 123 13.20 -1.00 6.75
C ASN A 123 11.96 -0.95 5.83
N ALA A 124 11.94 -0.03 4.84
CA ALA A 124 10.76 0.25 4.03
C ALA A 124 10.86 -0.35 2.62
N PHE A 125 9.71 -0.72 2.05
CA PHE A 125 9.54 -1.08 0.65
C PHE A 125 8.31 -0.38 0.09
N ARG A 126 8.46 0.28 -1.06
CA ARG A 126 7.34 0.87 -1.80
C ARG A 126 7.09 0.05 -3.06
N TRP A 127 5.85 -0.36 -3.27
CA TRP A 127 5.43 -1.20 -4.39
C TRP A 127 4.24 -0.56 -5.12
N GLY A 128 4.41 -0.31 -6.41
CA GLY A 128 3.40 0.34 -7.24
C GLY A 128 2.97 -0.54 -8.40
N TYR A 129 1.66 -0.68 -8.60
CA TYR A 129 1.08 -1.49 -9.67
C TYR A 129 -0.35 -1.10 -10.01
N THR A 130 -0.85 -1.59 -11.14
CA THR A 130 -2.26 -1.46 -11.53
C THR A 130 -2.93 -2.82 -11.44
N LEU A 131 -4.01 -2.91 -10.67
CA LEU A 131 -4.79 -4.13 -10.46
C LEU A 131 -6.05 -4.12 -11.33
N ALA A 132 -6.31 -5.24 -12.01
CA ALA A 132 -7.57 -5.52 -12.70
C ALA A 132 -8.59 -6.10 -11.70
N LEU A 133 -9.38 -5.22 -11.09
CA LEU A 133 -10.34 -5.56 -10.03
C LEU A 133 -11.73 -5.87 -10.61
N PRO A 134 -12.23 -7.12 -10.55
CA PRO A 134 -13.61 -7.43 -10.91
C PRO A 134 -14.59 -6.93 -9.83
N VAL A 135 -15.58 -6.14 -10.25
CA VAL A 135 -16.69 -5.63 -9.43
C VAL A 135 -17.97 -5.71 -10.24
N ASP A 136 -18.97 -6.45 -9.76
CA ASP A 136 -20.31 -6.58 -10.35
C ASP A 136 -20.30 -6.87 -11.87
N GLY A 137 -19.45 -7.81 -12.29
CA GLY A 137 -19.34 -8.23 -13.70
C GLY A 137 -18.56 -7.26 -14.60
N ARG A 138 -17.96 -6.19 -14.05
CA ARG A 138 -17.07 -5.27 -14.75
C ARG A 138 -15.66 -5.34 -14.16
N VAL A 139 -14.65 -5.16 -15.00
CA VAL A 139 -13.25 -5.08 -14.54
C VAL A 139 -12.83 -3.62 -14.48
N PHE A 140 -12.40 -3.19 -13.29
CA PHE A 140 -11.87 -1.86 -13.04
C PHE A 140 -10.36 -1.92 -12.87
N HIS A 141 -9.63 -1.13 -13.66
CA HIS A 141 -8.21 -0.90 -13.41
C HIS A 141 -8.05 0.17 -12.34
N VAL A 142 -7.39 -0.20 -11.24
CA VAL A 142 -7.13 0.65 -10.07
C VAL A 142 -5.62 0.65 -9.78
N GLU A 143 -5.09 1.80 -9.39
CA GLU A 143 -3.69 1.96 -9.01
C GLU A 143 -3.53 1.65 -7.51
N LEU A 144 -2.49 0.90 -7.18
CA LEU A 144 -2.08 0.57 -5.82
C LEU A 144 -0.70 1.19 -5.53
N ASP A 145 -0.60 1.92 -4.43
CA ASP A 145 0.66 2.42 -3.85
C ASP A 145 0.83 1.80 -2.45
N ASP A 146 1.61 0.72 -2.41
CA ASP A 146 1.81 -0.14 -1.25
C ASP A 146 3.09 0.24 -0.53
N TRP A 147 2.97 0.56 0.75
CA TRP A 147 4.10 0.79 1.64
C TRP A 147 4.19 -0.33 2.65
N MET A 148 5.32 -1.03 2.65
CA MET A 148 5.64 -2.07 3.61
C MET A 148 6.76 -1.61 4.53
N TYR A 149 6.63 -1.89 5.82
CA TYR A 149 7.57 -1.49 6.86
C TYR A 149 7.90 -2.71 7.72
N LEU A 150 9.16 -3.13 7.66
CA LEU A 150 9.68 -4.19 8.50
C LEU A 150 9.76 -3.69 9.95
N ILE A 151 9.05 -4.36 10.85
CA ILE A 151 9.00 -4.01 12.28
C ILE A 151 10.09 -4.76 13.02
N ASP A 152 10.15 -6.07 12.80
CA ASP A 152 11.17 -6.97 13.35
C ASP A 152 11.44 -8.12 12.37
N GLU A 153 12.18 -9.15 12.79
CA GLU A 153 12.53 -10.30 11.93
C GLU A 153 11.33 -11.12 11.43
N ARG A 154 10.15 -10.96 12.05
CA ARG A 154 8.94 -11.73 11.77
C ARG A 154 7.82 -10.86 11.23
N VAL A 155 7.62 -9.68 11.77
CA VAL A 155 6.45 -8.84 11.49
C VAL A 155 6.80 -7.72 10.53
N MET A 156 6.01 -7.60 9.47
CA MET A 156 6.01 -6.46 8.56
C MET A 156 4.60 -5.92 8.43
N LEU A 157 4.44 -4.60 8.47
CA LEU A 157 3.16 -3.94 8.24
C LEU A 157 3.08 -3.44 6.81
N ASN A 158 1.92 -3.55 6.17
CA ASN A 158 1.64 -2.97 4.87
C ASN A 158 0.44 -2.04 4.95
N ARG A 159 0.56 -0.91 4.24
CA ARG A 159 -0.55 -0.01 3.93
C ARG A 159 -0.54 0.27 2.44
N ALA A 160 -1.62 -0.09 1.77
CA ALA A 160 -1.82 0.14 0.35
C ALA A 160 -2.91 1.16 0.11
N ARG A 161 -2.58 2.23 -0.63
CA ARG A 161 -3.55 3.20 -1.09
C ARG A 161 -4.08 2.78 -2.45
N MET A 162 -5.40 2.65 -2.57
CA MET A 162 -6.07 2.36 -3.84
C MET A 162 -6.65 3.63 -4.45
N SER A 163 -6.32 3.90 -5.71
CA SER A 163 -6.88 5.01 -6.48
C SER A 163 -7.29 4.62 -7.89
N LYS A 164 -8.03 5.51 -8.54
CA LYS A 164 -8.30 5.43 -9.98
C LYS A 164 -8.27 6.84 -10.56
N TRP A 165 -7.39 7.07 -11.53
CA TRP A 165 -7.23 8.41 -12.14
C TRP A 165 -6.96 9.49 -11.08
N GLY A 166 -6.18 9.13 -10.05
CA GLY A 166 -5.86 10.01 -8.91
C GLY A 166 -6.97 10.15 -7.85
N VAL A 167 -8.17 9.61 -8.09
CA VAL A 167 -9.26 9.63 -7.10
C VAL A 167 -9.07 8.49 -6.10
N TYR A 168 -8.99 8.81 -4.82
CA TYR A 168 -8.89 7.83 -3.74
C TYR A 168 -10.16 6.98 -3.65
N LEU A 169 -9.99 5.65 -3.60
CA LEU A 169 -11.09 4.68 -3.52
C LEU A 169 -11.17 4.00 -2.15
N GLY A 170 -10.03 3.84 -1.49
CA GLY A 170 -9.92 3.13 -0.22
C GLY A 170 -8.49 2.71 0.06
N GLU A 171 -8.30 1.98 1.15
CA GLU A 171 -6.99 1.50 1.57
C GLU A 171 -7.04 0.09 2.12
N ILE A 172 -5.95 -0.63 1.93
CA ILE A 172 -5.72 -1.94 2.52
C ILE A 172 -4.69 -1.77 3.63
N THR A 173 -4.97 -2.33 4.80
CA THR A 173 -3.98 -2.47 5.87
C THR A 173 -3.85 -3.95 6.19
N LEU A 174 -2.63 -4.46 6.23
CA LEU A 174 -2.36 -5.83 6.65
C LEU A 174 -1.05 -5.98 7.40
N SER A 175 -0.99 -6.97 8.27
CA SER A 175 0.26 -7.48 8.83
C SER A 175 0.68 -8.74 8.10
N PHE A 176 1.96 -8.84 7.81
CA PHE A 176 2.64 -10.07 7.43
C PHE A 176 3.39 -10.59 8.66
N THR A 177 3.28 -11.89 8.90
CA THR A 177 4.00 -12.59 9.95
C THR A 177 4.71 -13.77 9.33
N ARG A 178 6.03 -13.72 9.29
CA ARG A 178 6.85 -14.86 8.91
C ARG A 178 6.69 -15.96 9.94
N ARG A 179 6.34 -17.17 9.48
CA ARG A 179 6.42 -18.35 10.33
C ARG A 179 7.88 -18.54 10.71
N GLY A 180 8.12 -18.85 12.00
CA GLY A 180 9.47 -19.19 12.43
C GLY A 180 9.97 -20.43 11.67
N PRO A 181 11.28 -20.70 11.69
CA PRO A 181 11.70 -22.10 11.61
C PRO A 181 10.98 -22.94 12.68
#